data_AF-A0A3Q1JER7-F1
#
_entry.id   AF-A0A3Q1JER7-F1
#
_cell.length_a   1.000
_cell.length_b   1.000
_cell.length_c   1.000
_cell.angle_alpha   90.00
_cell.angle_beta   90.00
_cell.angle_gamma   90.00
#
_symmetry.space_group_name_H-M   'P 1'
#
loop_
_entity.id
_entity.type
_entity.pdbx_description
1 polymer ?
#
loop_
_entity_poly.entity_id
_entity_poly.type
_entity_poly.pdbx_seq_one_letter_code
_entity_poly.pdbx_strand_id
1 'polypeptide(L)'
;MASLHVFVCLLGLVVLCHSTCFLQTLKVKDPKNPSKGCVDQDGKQHDFGSEWVRDCMSCSCTSEGLRCCDMILPVRGPEECKVVVNRETCTVNLVLRSDKTKDCFPV
;
A
#
# COMPACT_ATOMS: atom_id res chain seq x y z
N MET A 1 8.45 -1.19 -39.93
CA MET A 1 9.34 -1.26 -38.74
C MET A 1 9.09 -0.14 -37.75
N ALA A 2 8.81 1.11 -38.17
CA ALA A 2 8.44 2.20 -37.24
C ALA A 2 7.18 1.91 -36.40
N SER A 3 6.13 1.33 -37.00
CA SER A 3 4.86 1.03 -36.32
C SER A 3 4.99 -0.02 -35.18
N LEU A 4 5.88 -1.02 -35.35
CA LEU A 4 6.13 -2.05 -34.33
C LEU A 4 6.86 -1.47 -33.12
N HIS A 5 7.83 -0.58 -33.34
CA HIS A 5 8.53 0.12 -32.26
C HIS A 5 7.62 1.07 -31.48
N VAL A 6 6.70 1.78 -32.16
CA VAL A 6 5.72 2.65 -31.50
C VAL A 6 4.78 1.85 -30.59
N PHE A 7 4.35 0.67 -31.03
CA PHE A 7 3.48 -0.20 -30.23
C PHE A 7 4.20 -0.79 -29.00
N VAL A 8 5.49 -1.16 -29.15
CA VAL A 8 6.34 -1.65 -28.04
C VAL A 8 6.59 -0.54 -27.00
N CYS A 9 6.79 0.71 -27.43
CA CYS A 9 6.95 1.85 -26.51
C CYS A 9 5.67 2.17 -25.72
N LEU A 10 4.48 2.02 -26.32
CA LEU A 10 3.20 2.24 -25.64
C LEU A 10 2.91 1.17 -24.58
N LEU A 11 3.28 -0.09 -24.83
CA LEU A 11 3.11 -1.19 -23.89
C LEU A 11 4.11 -1.14 -22.72
N GLY A 12 5.30 -0.57 -22.94
CA GLY A 12 6.34 -0.40 -21.91
C GLY A 12 6.03 0.67 -20.87
N LEU A 13 5.07 1.58 -21.12
CA LEU A 13 4.67 2.63 -20.17
C LEU A 13 3.74 2.12 -19.06
N VAL A 14 3.24 0.89 -19.17
CA VAL A 14 2.46 0.24 -18.11
C VAL A 14 3.42 -0.39 -17.09
N VAL A 15 4.42 0.37 -16.65
CA VAL A 15 5.25 -0.04 -15.52
C VAL A 15 4.38 0.09 -14.27
N LEU A 16 4.00 -1.09 -13.77
CA LEU A 16 3.16 -1.31 -12.62
C LEU A 16 3.62 -0.49 -11.41
N CYS A 17 2.85 0.54 -11.06
CA CYS A 17 2.88 1.09 -9.72
C CYS A 17 2.26 0.02 -8.80
N HIS A 18 3.09 -0.84 -8.22
CA HIS A 18 2.67 -1.92 -7.33
C HIS A 18 2.30 -1.45 -5.92
N SER A 19 1.84 -0.20 -5.75
CA SER A 19 1.26 0.23 -4.47
C SER A 19 -0.13 -0.37 -4.36
N THR A 20 -0.27 -1.34 -3.46
CA THR A 20 -1.57 -1.90 -3.08
C THR A 20 -2.30 -0.85 -2.25
N CYS A 21 -3.25 -0.17 -2.89
CA CYS A 21 -4.14 0.78 -2.25
C CYS A 21 -5.58 0.26 -2.30
N PHE A 22 -6.37 0.57 -1.28
CA PHE A 22 -7.82 0.46 -1.35
C PHE A 22 -8.48 1.81 -1.09
N LEU A 23 -9.67 1.97 -1.67
CA LEU A 23 -10.57 3.08 -1.41
C LEU A 23 -11.88 2.52 -0.87
N GLN A 24 -12.21 2.90 0.36
CA GLN A 24 -13.53 2.69 0.93
C GLN A 24 -14.34 3.97 0.78
N THR A 25 -15.31 3.95 -0.12
CA THR A 25 -16.17 5.11 -0.38
C THR A 25 -17.03 5.47 0.82
N LEU A 26 -17.33 6.76 0.96
CA LEU A 26 -18.24 7.22 2.00
C LEU A 26 -19.65 6.67 1.75
N LYS A 27 -20.18 5.92 2.72
CA LYS A 27 -21.58 5.52 2.72
C LYS A 27 -22.43 6.64 3.30
N VAL A 28 -23.10 7.40 2.43
CA VAL A 28 -24.11 8.39 2.84
C VAL A 28 -25.34 7.63 3.33
N LYS A 29 -25.49 7.50 4.65
CA LYS A 29 -26.66 6.85 5.27
C LYS A 29 -27.89 7.76 5.31
N ASP A 30 -27.68 9.05 5.51
CA ASP A 30 -28.73 10.07 5.56
C ASP A 30 -28.26 11.32 4.80
N PRO A 31 -28.92 11.70 3.69
CA PRO A 31 -28.61 12.92 2.94
C PRO A 31 -28.75 14.21 3.78
N LYS A 32 -29.56 14.20 4.84
CA LYS A 32 -29.76 15.36 5.73
C LYS A 32 -28.71 15.47 6.82
N ASN A 33 -27.97 14.39 7.09
CA ASN A 33 -26.91 14.34 8.07
C ASN A 33 -25.67 13.66 7.46
N PRO A 34 -24.93 14.38 6.60
CA PRO A 34 -23.75 13.83 5.94
C PRO A 34 -22.70 13.39 6.96
N SER A 35 -21.93 12.36 6.62
CA SER A 35 -20.79 11.94 7.45
C SER A 35 -19.84 13.11 7.64
N LYS A 36 -19.30 13.25 8.84
CA LYS A 36 -18.28 14.28 9.16
C LYS A 36 -16.86 13.79 8.90
N GLY A 37 -16.71 12.55 8.45
CA GLY A 37 -15.42 11.92 8.24
C GLY A 37 -15.54 10.47 7.76
N CYS A 38 -14.47 9.70 7.98
CA CYS A 38 -14.36 8.31 7.60
C CYS A 38 -14.32 7.42 8.85
N VAL A 39 -14.86 6.22 8.75
CA VAL A 39 -14.75 5.20 9.80
C VAL A 39 -13.82 4.11 9.31
N ASP A 40 -12.75 3.86 10.06
CA ASP A 40 -11.79 2.80 9.75
C ASP A 40 -12.31 1.41 10.17
N GLN A 41 -11.51 0.37 9.95
CA GLN A 41 -11.92 -1.00 10.27
C GLN A 41 -12.03 -1.30 11.77
N ASP A 42 -11.45 -0.44 12.64
CA ASP A 42 -11.60 -0.56 14.09
C ASP A 42 -12.83 0.18 14.61
N GLY A 43 -13.60 0.81 13.71
CA GLY A 43 -14.76 1.62 14.06
C GLY A 43 -14.38 3.03 14.53
N LYS A 44 -13.11 3.43 14.42
CA LYS A 44 -12.68 4.78 14.80
C LYS A 44 -13.05 5.78 13.70
N GLN A 45 -13.66 6.88 14.11
CA GLN A 45 -13.95 8.00 13.22
C GLN A 45 -12.73 8.91 13.10
N HIS A 46 -12.40 9.27 11.87
CA HIS A 46 -11.37 10.23 11.51
C HIS A 46 -11.98 11.36 10.70
N ASP A 47 -11.61 12.60 11.00
CA ASP A 47 -12.17 13.78 10.34
C ASP A 47 -11.71 13.90 8.89
N PHE A 48 -12.46 14.61 8.05
CA PHE A 48 -11.99 14.90 6.70
C PHE A 48 -10.68 15.69 6.72
N GLY A 49 -9.76 15.31 5.83
CA GLY A 49 -8.42 15.88 5.75
C GLY A 49 -7.42 15.26 6.71
N SER A 50 -7.83 14.33 7.58
CA SER A 50 -6.88 13.62 8.45
C SER A 50 -6.04 12.61 7.67
N GLU A 51 -4.79 12.48 8.08
CA GLU A 51 -3.86 11.46 7.60
C GLU A 51 -3.27 10.70 8.81
N TRP A 52 -3.10 9.39 8.68
CA TRP A 52 -2.49 8.57 9.72
C TRP A 52 -1.86 7.32 9.14
N VAL A 53 -0.97 6.72 9.93
CA VAL A 53 -0.36 5.42 9.62
C VAL A 53 -1.01 4.35 10.48
N ARG A 54 -1.35 3.22 9.85
CA ARG A 54 -1.85 2.02 10.52
C ARG A 54 -1.35 0.78 9.80
N ASP A 55 -0.80 -0.18 10.53
CA ASP A 55 -0.38 -1.49 9.99
C ASP A 55 0.53 -1.37 8.74
N CYS A 56 1.42 -0.37 8.75
CA CYS A 56 2.27 -0.02 7.60
C CYS A 56 1.54 0.41 6.33
N MET A 57 0.31 0.90 6.51
CA MET A 57 -0.44 1.62 5.49
C MET A 57 -0.49 3.11 5.83
N SER A 58 -0.28 3.95 4.82
CA SER A 58 -0.58 5.37 4.89
C SER A 58 -2.04 5.56 4.49
N CYS A 59 -2.83 6.11 5.42
CA CYS A 59 -4.25 6.32 5.26
C CYS A 59 -4.59 7.81 5.25
N SER A 60 -5.57 8.18 4.42
CA SER A 60 -6.15 9.51 4.38
C SER A 60 -7.67 9.44 4.29
N CYS A 61 -8.34 10.34 4.99
CA CYS A 61 -9.79 10.51 4.90
C CYS A 61 -10.12 11.75 4.07
N THR A 62 -10.79 11.56 2.94
CA THR A 62 -11.24 12.64 2.06
C THR A 62 -12.76 12.63 1.90
N SER A 63 -13.29 13.63 1.21
CA SER A 63 -14.70 13.65 0.80
C SER A 63 -15.08 12.51 -0.15
N GLU A 64 -14.11 11.81 -0.76
CA GLU A 64 -14.34 10.63 -1.59
C GLU A 64 -14.44 9.34 -0.76
N GLY A 65 -13.73 9.29 0.36
CA GLY A 65 -13.64 8.09 1.19
C GLY A 65 -12.37 7.97 2.01
N LEU A 66 -12.23 6.80 2.63
CA LEU A 66 -11.00 6.36 3.28
C LEU A 66 -10.11 5.70 2.22
N ARG A 67 -8.97 6.31 1.94
CA ARG A 67 -7.92 5.73 1.10
C ARG A 67 -6.79 5.24 1.99
N CYS A 68 -6.35 4.00 1.82
CA CYS A 68 -5.15 3.49 2.48
C CYS A 68 -4.26 2.79 1.46
N CYS A 69 -2.96 3.01 1.56
CA CYS A 69 -1.95 2.46 0.66
C CYS A 69 -0.83 1.81 1.47
N ASP A 70 -0.40 0.62 1.07
CA ASP A 70 0.78 -0.01 1.65
C ASP A 70 2.01 0.88 1.46
N MET A 71 2.74 1.11 2.56
CA MET A 71 4.04 1.81 2.54
C MET A 71 5.19 0.85 2.23
N ILE A 72 4.91 -0.45 2.26
CA ILE A 72 5.90 -1.49 2.01
C ILE A 72 5.88 -1.83 0.53
N LEU A 73 7.04 -1.66 -0.12
CA LEU A 73 7.21 -2.10 -1.49
C LEU A 73 7.31 -3.63 -1.56
N PRO A 74 6.71 -4.26 -2.58
CA PRO A 74 6.91 -5.68 -2.81
C PRO A 74 8.36 -5.95 -3.19
N VAL A 75 9.10 -6.61 -2.31
CA VAL A 75 10.48 -7.03 -2.56
C VAL A 75 10.48 -8.49 -3.01
N ARG A 76 11.05 -8.77 -4.18
CA ARG A 76 11.33 -10.14 -4.63
C ARG A 76 12.78 -10.48 -4.27
N GLY A 77 12.96 -11.34 -3.27
CA GLY A 77 14.25 -11.94 -2.96
C GLY A 77 14.47 -13.26 -3.70
N PRO A 78 15.71 -13.77 -3.71
CA PRO A 78 16.03 -15.17 -4.06
C PRO A 78 15.12 -16.19 -3.35
N GLU A 79 15.00 -17.40 -3.89
CA GLU A 79 14.12 -18.43 -3.31
C GLU A 79 14.54 -18.83 -1.89
N GLU A 80 15.84 -18.80 -1.59
CA GLU A 80 16.42 -19.04 -0.27
C GLU A 80 16.10 -17.94 0.74
N CYS A 81 15.58 -16.79 0.31
CA CYS A 81 15.24 -15.66 1.15
C CYS A 81 13.75 -15.62 1.52
N LYS A 82 13.47 -15.02 2.67
CA LYS A 82 12.12 -14.68 3.13
C LYS A 82 12.05 -13.21 3.50
N VAL A 83 10.98 -12.56 3.04
CA VAL A 83 10.61 -11.19 3.42
C VAL A 83 10.04 -11.19 4.83
N VAL A 84 10.61 -10.36 5.71
CA VAL A 84 10.14 -10.10 7.06
C VAL A 84 9.87 -8.61 7.19
N VAL A 85 8.65 -8.26 7.59
CA VAL A 85 8.24 -6.87 7.80
C VAL A 85 8.33 -6.55 9.28
N ASN A 86 9.09 -5.51 9.64
CA ASN A 86 9.01 -4.89 10.95
C ASN A 86 7.85 -3.87 10.93
N ARG A 87 6.77 -4.16 11.68
CA ARG A 87 5.56 -3.32 11.68
C ARG A 87 5.68 -2.04 12.50
N GLU A 88 6.65 -1.96 13.41
CA GLU A 88 6.88 -0.77 14.23
C GLU A 88 7.58 0.32 13.42
N THR A 89 8.56 -0.09 12.62
CA THR A 89 9.34 0.83 11.76
C THR A 89 8.87 0.84 10.31
N CYS A 90 7.96 -0.06 9.94
CA CYS A 90 7.51 -0.31 8.57
C CYS A 90 8.66 -0.57 7.59
N THR A 91 9.67 -1.32 8.05
CA THR A 91 10.84 -1.71 7.27
C THR A 91 10.75 -3.15 6.81
N VAL A 92 11.39 -3.43 5.66
CA VAL A 92 11.50 -4.77 5.08
C VAL A 92 12.91 -5.30 5.28
N ASN A 93 13.02 -6.49 5.84
CA ASN A 93 14.27 -7.23 5.97
C ASN A 93 14.15 -8.54 5.18
N LEU A 94 15.22 -8.93 4.49
CA LEU A 94 15.33 -10.23 3.82
C LEU A 94 16.23 -11.12 4.65
N VAL A 95 15.67 -12.18 5.20
CA VAL A 95 16.40 -13.17 6.00
C VAL A 95 16.45 -14.51 5.29
N LEU A 96 17.41 -15.36 5.63
CA LEU A 96 17.48 -16.72 5.10
C LEU A 96 16.25 -17.52 5.55
N ARG A 97 15.73 -18.36 4.66
CA ARG A 97 14.65 -19.31 4.99
C ARG A 97 15.09 -20.37 5.98
N SER A 98 16.33 -20.86 5.83
CA SER A 98 16.94 -21.85 6.71
C SER A 98 17.20 -21.32 8.11
N ASP A 99 17.52 -20.02 8.22
CA ASP A 99 17.89 -19.37 9.47
C ASP A 99 17.43 -17.90 9.47
N LYS A 100 16.30 -17.63 10.12
CA LYS A 100 15.65 -16.31 10.10
C LYS A 100 16.39 -15.23 10.90
N THR A 101 17.47 -15.58 11.61
CA THR A 101 18.30 -14.60 12.33
C THR A 101 19.45 -14.09 11.48
N LYS A 102 19.62 -14.61 10.26
CA LYS A 102 20.67 -14.21 9.32
C LYS A 102 20.08 -13.46 8.15
N ASP A 103 20.69 -12.33 7.83
CA ASP A 103 20.36 -11.57 6.63
C ASP A 103 20.71 -12.37 5.38
N CYS A 104 19.85 -12.27 4.37
CA CYS A 104 20.01 -13.00 3.13
C CYS A 104 21.10 -12.39 2.23
N PHE A 105 21.24 -11.07 2.29
CA PHE A 105 22.37 -10.34 1.73
C PHE A 105 23.24 -9.89 2.90
N PRO A 106 24.34 -10.60 3.22
CA PRO A 106 25.30 -10.07 4.18
C PRO A 106 25.82 -8.74 3.62
N VAL A 107 25.64 -7.66 4.40
CA VAL A 107 26.24 -6.36 4.13
C VAL A 107 27.72 -6.41 4.48
#